data_AF-A0A6V7YDM7-F1
#
_entry.id   AF-A0A6V7YDM7-F1
#
_cell.length_a   1.000
_cell.length_b   1.000
_cell.length_c   1.000
_cell.angle_alpha   90.00
_cell.angle_beta   90.00
_cell.angle_gamma   90.00
#
_symmetry.space_group_name_H-M   'P 1'
#
loop_
_entity.id
_entity.type
_entity.pdbx_description
1 polymer ?
#
loop_
_entity_poly.entity_id
_entity_poly.type
_entity_poly.pdbx_seq_one_letter_code
_entity_poly.pdbx_strand_id
1 'polypeptide(L)' 'MVSDILTGAKFVGAGAACIGAAGSGAGIGTVFGNLIIGYARNPSLKQQLFTYAILGFAISEAMGLFCLMITFLILFGL' A
#
# COMPACT_ATOMS: atom_id res chain seq x y z
N MET A 1 15.14 -10.80 -30.64
CA MET A 1 13.79 -11.43 -30.60
C MET A 1 13.42 -11.92 -29.21
N VAL A 2 14.14 -12.87 -28.60
CA VAL A 2 13.86 -13.33 -27.22
C VAL A 2 14.12 -12.23 -26.17
N SER A 3 15.18 -11.43 -26.35
CA SER A 3 15.50 -10.27 -25.51
C SER A 3 14.40 -9.21 -25.50
N ASP A 4 13.80 -8.94 -26.66
CA ASP A 4 12.80 -7.88 -26.83
C ASP A 4 11.46 -8.28 -26.18
N ILE A 5 11.11 -9.57 -26.28
CA ILE A 5 9.95 -10.15 -25.60
C ILE A 5 10.13 -10.08 -24.07
N LEU A 6 11.34 -10.38 -23.57
CA LEU A 6 11.62 -10.32 -22.14
C LEU A 6 11.50 -8.88 -21.61
N THR A 7 12.04 -7.89 -22.33
CA THR A 7 11.90 -6.47 -21.97
C THR A 7 10.44 -6.02 -21.98
N GLY A 8 9.67 -6.41 -23.00
CA GLY A 8 8.23 -6.13 -23.04
C GLY A 8 7.47 -6.75 -21.87
N ALA A 9 7.76 -8.01 -21.55
CA ALA A 9 7.16 -8.71 -20.42
C ALA A 9 7.53 -8.07 -19.07
N LYS A 10 8.75 -7.54 -18.91
CA LYS A 10 9.18 -6.81 -17.70
C LYS A 10 8.35 -5.55 -17.47
N PHE A 11 8.09 -4.75 -18.51
CA PHE A 11 7.25 -3.55 -18.36
C PHE A 11 5.80 -3.89 -18.01
N VAL A 12 5.23 -4.92 -18.64
CA VAL A 12 3.86 -5.38 -18.31
C VAL A 12 3.80 -5.94 -16.90
N GLY A 13 4.77 -6.78 -16.52
CA GLY A 13 4.86 -7.36 -15.17
C GLY A 13 5.04 -6.32 -14.08
N ALA A 14 5.88 -5.30 -14.31
CA ALA A 14 6.04 -4.18 -13.40
C ALA A 14 4.74 -3.36 -13.26
N GLY A 15 4.06 -3.07 -14.37
CA GLY A 15 2.77 -2.39 -14.34
C GLY A 15 1.70 -3.18 -13.57
N ALA A 16 1.64 -4.49 -13.78
CA ALA A 16 0.72 -5.37 -13.05
C ALA A 16 1.04 -5.44 -11.55
N ALA A 17 2.33 -5.51 -11.19
CA ALA A 17 2.76 -5.50 -9.80
C ALA A 17 2.33 -4.21 -9.07
N CYS A 18 2.34 -3.05 -9.74
CA CYS A 18 1.90 -1.79 -9.13
C CYS A 18 0.44 -1.75 -8.65
N ILE A 19 -0.43 -2.64 -9.15
CA ILE A 19 -1.86 -2.67 -8.77
C ILE A 19 -2.04 -2.88 -7.26
N GLY A 20 -1.13 -3.60 -6.59
CA GLY A 20 -1.23 -3.82 -5.15
C GLY A 20 -1.12 -2.53 -4.31
N ALA A 21 -0.57 -1.44 -4.85
CA ALA A 21 -0.58 -0.14 -4.19
C ALA A 21 -2.00 0.42 -3.97
N ALA A 22 -2.95 0.09 -4.85
CA ALA A 22 -4.36 0.46 -4.68
C ALA A 22 -4.98 -0.18 -3.43
N GLY A 23 -4.56 -1.41 -3.09
CA GLY A 23 -4.98 -2.10 -1.87
C GLY A 23 -4.50 -1.38 -0.60
N SER A 24 -3.26 -0.89 -0.59
CA SER A 24 -2.76 -0.05 0.51
C SER A 24 -3.57 1.24 0.63
N GLY A 25 -3.81 1.94 -0.48
CA GLY A 25 -4.61 3.17 -0.48
C GLY A 25 -6.03 2.98 0.08
N ALA A 26 -6.71 1.90 -0.31
CA ALA A 26 -8.02 1.54 0.22
C ALA A 26 -7.96 1.18 1.72
N GLY A 27 -6.91 0.48 2.16
CA GLY A 27 -6.66 0.15 3.56
C GLY A 27 -6.49 1.40 4.42
N ILE A 28 -5.65 2.33 3.98
CA ILE A 28 -5.42 3.62 4.65
C ILE A 28 -6.72 4.42 4.77
N GLY A 29 -7.48 4.54 3.68
CA GLY A 29 -8.78 5.22 3.69
C GLY A 29 -9.75 4.61 4.70
N THR A 30 -9.77 3.28 4.81
CA THR A 30 -10.61 2.56 5.77
C THR A 30 -10.15 2.78 7.21
N VAL A 31 -8.83 2.77 7.47
CA VAL A 31 -8.26 3.01 8.80
C VAL A 31 -8.60 4.42 9.30
N PHE A 32 -8.34 5.43 8.48
CA PHE A 32 -8.62 6.82 8.86
C PHE A 32 -10.12 7.15 8.88
N GLY A 33 -10.93 6.55 8.00
CA GLY A 33 -12.38 6.68 8.04
C GLY A 33 -12.97 6.17 9.37
N ASN A 34 -12.53 4.99 9.81
CA ASN A 34 -12.94 4.43 11.10
C ASN A 34 -12.38 5.21 12.30
N LEU A 35 -11.19 5.81 12.19
CA LEU A 35 -10.65 6.70 13.21
C LEU A 35 -11.56 7.92 13.43
N ILE A 36 -12.01 8.57 12.35
CA ILE A 36 -12.87 9.76 12.44
C ILE A 36 -14.22 9.39 13.06
N ILE A 37 -14.83 8.28 12.63
CA ILE A 37 -16.09 7.77 13.20
C ILE A 37 -15.91 7.42 14.68
N GLY A 38 -14.82 6.74 15.05
CA GLY A 38 -14.51 6.39 16.43
C GLY A 38 -14.29 7.62 17.31
N TYR A 39 -13.55 8.61 16.80
CA TYR A 39 -13.31 9.89 17.48
C TYR A 39 -14.62 10.67 17.70
N ALA A 40 -15.49 10.73 16.69
CA ALA A 40 -16.80 11.38 16.80
C ALA A 40 -17.70 10.74 17.87
N ARG A 41 -17.57 9.44 18.11
CA ARG A 41 -18.35 8.71 19.13
C ARG A 41 -17.81 8.90 20.54
N ASN A 42 -16.48 8.97 20.72
CA ASN A 42 -15.88 9.11 22.05
C ASN A 42 -14.54 9.88 21.99
N PRO A 43 -14.57 11.23 22.06
CA PRO A 43 -13.37 12.06 21.93
C PRO A 43 -12.32 11.87 23.04
N SER A 44 -12.72 11.32 24.19
CA SER A 44 -11.82 11.05 25.33
C SER A 44 -10.75 10.00 25.01
N LEU A 45 -11.04 9.07 24.10
CA LEU A 45 -10.14 7.99 23.69
C LEU A 45 -9.18 8.37 22.56
N LYS A 46 -9.09 9.66 22.19
CA LYS A 46 -8.34 10.15 21.03
C LYS A 46 -6.91 9.62 20.93
N GLN A 47 -6.19 9.60 22.05
CA GLN A 47 -4.77 9.25 22.08
C GLN A 47 -4.57 7.78 21.72
N GLN A 48 -5.40 6.91 22.30
CA GLN A 48 -5.32 5.46 22.10
C GLN A 48 -5.81 5.09 20.69
N LEU A 49 -6.92 5.67 20.24
CA LEU A 49 -7.44 5.49 18.88
C LEU A 49 -6.44 5.94 17.82
N PHE A 50 -5.78 7.08 18.02
CA PHE A 50 -4.77 7.58 17.10
C PHE A 50 -3.56 6.65 17.02
N THR A 51 -3.07 6.13 18.15
CA THR A 51 -1.98 5.14 18.16
C THR A 51 -2.34 3.88 17.37
N TYR A 52 -3.56 3.36 17.53
CA TYR A 52 -4.02 2.21 16.75
C TYR A 52 -4.19 2.52 15.26
N ALA A 53 -4.65 3.72 14.92
CA ALA A 53 -4.77 4.14 13.53
C ALA A 53 -3.39 4.28 12.85
N ILE A 54 -2.39 4.84 13.54
CA ILE A 54 -1.02 4.93 13.01
C ILE A 54 -0.40 3.55 12.85
N LEU A 55 -0.64 2.63 13.79
CA LEU A 55 -0.21 1.24 13.65
C LEU A 55 -0.85 0.58 12.42
N GLY A 56 -2.16 0.73 12.24
CA GLY A 56 -2.88 0.21 11.08
C GLY A 56 -2.41 0.84 9.75
N PHE A 57 -2.17 2.15 9.74
CA PHE A 57 -1.58 2.88 8.62
C PHE A 57 -0.20 2.33 8.26
N ALA A 58 0.69 2.17 9.25
CA ALA A 58 2.04 1.67 9.02
C ALA A 58 2.05 0.25 8.42
N ILE A 59 1.14 -0.63 8.86
CA ILE A 59 1.00 -1.98 8.32
C ILE A 59 0.46 -1.93 6.87
N SER A 60 -0.52 -1.07 6.60
CA SER A 60 -1.05 -0.88 5.24
C SER A 60 0.04 -0.36 4.30
N GLU A 61 0.78 0.66 4.72
CA GLU A 61 1.90 1.22 3.96
C GLU A 61 3.02 0.22 3.74
N ALA A 62 3.36 -0.60 4.74
CA ALA A 62 4.37 -1.65 4.57
C ALA A 62 4.01 -2.61 3.43
N MET A 63 2.73 -2.94 3.26
CA MET A 63 2.27 -3.76 2.13
C MET A 63 2.33 -3.01 0.79
N GLY A 64 1.98 -1.72 0.78
CA GLY A 64 2.12 -0.87 -0.40
C GLY A 64 3.57 -0.74 -0.86
N LEU A 65 4.48 -0.46 0.07
CA LEU A 65 5.92 -0.35 -0.19
C LEU A 65 6.54 -1.69 -0.59
N PHE A 66 6.08 -2.80 -0.02
CA PHE A 66 6.50 -4.13 -0.45
C PHE A 66 6.13 -4.39 -1.93
N CYS A 67 4.91 -4.01 -2.32
CA CYS A 67 4.45 -4.10 -3.70
C CYS A 67 5.28 -3.23 -4.67
N LEU A 68 5.62 -2.02 -4.24
CA LEU A 68 6.46 -1.09 -4.97
C LEU A 68 7.91 -1.62 -5.09
N MET A 69 8.45 -2.21 -4.03
CA MET A 69 9.76 -2.86 -4.03
C MET A 69 9.82 -3.97 -5.09
N ILE A 70 8.82 -4.85 -5.17
CA ILE A 70 8.76 -5.89 -6.21
C ILE A 70 8.69 -5.28 -7.60
N THR A 71 7.92 -4.20 -7.77
CA THR A 71 7.84 -3.47 -9.05
C THR A 71 9.22 -2.95 -9.48
N PHE A 72 9.98 -2.35 -8.58
CA PHE A 72 11.33 -1.87 -8.86
C PHE A 72 12.32 -3.01 -9.09
N LEU A 73 12.17 -4.14 -8.41
CA LEU A 73 12.98 -5.33 -8.66
C LEU A 73 12.76 -5.86 -10.09
N ILE A 74 11.51 -5.87 -10.58
CA ILE A 74 11.20 -6.28 -11.97
C ILE A 74 11.77 -5.29 -13.00
N LEU A 75 11.74 -3.99 -12.70
CA LEU A 75 12.21 -2.95 -13.63
C LEU A 75 13.74 -2.83 -13.69
N PHE A 76 14.42 -2.94 -12.55
CA PHE A 76 15.82 -2.55 -12.43
C PHE A 76 16.74 -3.65 -11.90
N GLY A 77 16.20 -4.70 -11.27
CA GLY A 77 16.98 -5.76 -10.64
C GLY A 77 17.03 -7.08 -11.43
N LEU A 78 15.97 -7.38 -12.17
CA LEU A 78 15.91 -8.45 -13.18
C LEU A 78 16.24 -7.87 -14.55
#